data_AF-A0ABD3QY90-F1
#
_entry.id   AF-A0ABD3QY90-F1
#
_cell.length_a   1.000
_cell.length_b   1.000
_cell.length_c   1.000
_cell.angle_alpha   90.00
_cell.angle_beta   90.00
_cell.angle_gamma   90.00
#
_symmetry.space_group_name_H-M   'P 1'
#
loop_
_entity.id
_entity.type
_entity.pdbx_description
1 polymer ?
#
loop_
_entity_poly.entity_id
_entity_poly.type
_entity_poly.pdbx_seq_one_letter_code
_entity_poly.pdbx_strand_id
1 'polypeptide(L)'
;MATTVKSVTFAVDDITSSDTCMEMYPTPASKALENLCQDNEHCHCVHIDPTHPREYILYFIRHGEAMHNILEKEAESKARQLAVSQGYDPNSHYVKKAAEDARKAILNSQSMEDPPLSEQGMKEARRAKRDLEQLISSLNLPPVQEVWVSPLQRALKTASIIFPNSLSTKFEDSCDKVDEKRLVAPRIKVKEELKERHTGLACDTHSPLKSLRARPSFQYFSLSGLRLNSMESIIKGISSSSTEKMDSLEEEKHDRTESSYEEFNSDFGLFRLSGHPNDNDLWEQLEHMEISPGSETKKNYNHGVCGEDNPLQPSIADDSWSNTVFQKEDNEMLRERTKKLFDLLAATESRSICLVGHKGYLRELERGPLGHSDAELFQNCEVRVYRLLLNFVKNGAPDVGVEMSGKGLQSGVNIFAERITSSR
;
A
#
# COMPACT_ATOMS: atom_id res chain seq x y z
N MET A 1 4.63 33.91 9.25
CA MET A 1 3.80 33.10 10.17
C MET A 1 4.74 32.42 11.16
N ALA A 2 4.36 32.24 12.42
CA ALA A 2 5.21 31.54 13.39
C ALA A 2 4.99 30.03 13.26
N THR A 3 5.99 29.29 12.78
CA THR A 3 5.89 27.83 12.69
C THR A 3 6.09 27.22 14.06
N THR A 4 5.10 26.45 14.55
CA THR A 4 5.24 25.71 15.80
C THR A 4 6.03 24.44 15.55
N VAL A 5 7.28 24.45 15.98
CA VAL A 5 8.19 23.31 15.94
C VAL A 5 7.85 22.32 17.06
N LYS A 6 7.69 21.04 16.73
CA LYS A 6 7.53 19.94 17.69
C LYS A 6 8.56 18.84 17.40
N SER A 7 9.33 18.45 18.42
CA SER A 7 10.19 17.26 18.39
C SER A 7 9.50 16.10 19.08
N VAL A 8 9.53 14.90 18.51
CA VAL A 8 8.98 13.70 19.12
C VAL A 8 10.00 12.56 19.02
N THR A 9 10.25 11.88 20.14
CA THR A 9 11.17 10.74 20.22
C THR A 9 10.37 9.44 20.23
N PHE A 10 10.77 8.47 19.42
CA PHE A 10 10.21 7.12 19.43
C PHE A 10 11.33 6.10 19.60
N ALA A 11 11.05 5.06 20.39
CA ALA A 11 11.72 3.78 20.20
C ALA A 11 11.22 3.18 18.89
N VAL A 12 12.14 2.76 18.04
CA VAL A 12 11.89 1.90 16.90
C VAL A 12 12.29 0.49 17.34
N ASP A 13 11.36 -0.45 17.22
CA ASP A 13 11.64 -1.83 17.58
C ASP A 13 12.81 -2.35 16.73
N ASP A 14 13.73 -3.09 17.36
CA ASP A 14 14.92 -3.56 16.67
C ASP A 14 14.54 -4.38 15.44
N ILE A 15 15.23 -4.14 14.32
CA ILE A 15 15.19 -5.02 13.14
C ILE A 15 16.01 -6.28 13.43
N THR A 16 15.66 -6.99 14.50
CA THR A 16 16.00 -8.39 14.70
C THR A 16 15.08 -9.20 13.80
N SER A 17 15.59 -9.52 12.61
CA SER A 17 15.24 -10.77 11.93
C SER A 17 15.16 -11.89 12.98
N SER A 18 14.03 -12.60 13.03
CA SER A 18 13.70 -13.58 14.08
C SER A 18 14.87 -14.49 14.47
N ASP A 19 14.99 -14.78 15.77
CA ASP A 19 16.05 -15.59 16.37
C ASP A 19 16.20 -17.00 15.77
N THR A 20 16.95 -17.10 14.68
CA THR A 20 17.99 -18.11 14.56
C THR A 20 19.32 -17.44 14.90
N CYS A 21 20.03 -17.95 15.91
CA CYS A 21 21.46 -17.68 16.07
C CYS A 21 22.28 -18.38 14.97
N MET A 22 22.01 -18.01 13.71
CA MET A 22 23.04 -18.00 12.69
C MET A 22 24.01 -16.89 13.11
N GLU A 23 25.25 -17.24 13.43
CA GLU A 23 26.35 -16.32 13.19
C GLU A 23 26.16 -15.76 11.77
N MET A 24 26.19 -14.43 11.60
CA MET A 24 26.15 -13.84 10.26
C MET A 24 27.47 -14.10 9.53
N TYR A 25 27.71 -15.37 9.19
CA TYR A 25 28.45 -15.69 7.99
C TYR A 25 27.72 -15.00 6.84
N PRO A 26 28.35 -14.03 6.15
CA PRO A 26 27.74 -13.45 4.98
C PRO A 26 27.33 -14.59 4.05
N THR A 27 26.06 -14.58 3.65
CA THR A 27 25.47 -15.51 2.69
C THR A 27 26.40 -15.67 1.48
N PRO A 28 26.42 -16.82 0.78
CA PRO A 28 27.24 -16.96 -0.42
C PRO A 28 27.05 -15.81 -1.43
N ALA A 29 25.85 -15.23 -1.50
CA ALA A 29 25.57 -14.03 -2.29
C ALA A 29 26.21 -12.74 -1.73
N SER A 30 26.12 -12.46 -0.43
CA SER A 30 26.72 -11.26 0.16
C SER A 30 28.25 -11.35 0.27
N LYS A 31 28.80 -12.54 0.50
CA LYS A 31 30.25 -12.80 0.48
C LYS A 31 30.80 -12.75 -0.95
N ALA A 32 30.04 -13.21 -1.94
CA ALA A 32 30.36 -12.98 -3.35
C ALA A 32 30.26 -11.50 -3.74
N LEU A 33 29.32 -10.72 -3.18
CA LEU A 33 29.22 -9.28 -3.41
C LEU A 33 30.39 -8.50 -2.76
N GLU A 34 30.78 -8.83 -1.53
CA GLU A 34 31.99 -8.27 -0.90
C GLU A 34 33.24 -8.58 -1.73
N ASN A 35 33.41 -9.83 -2.17
CA ASN A 35 34.55 -10.22 -3.00
C ASN A 35 34.51 -9.59 -4.41
N LEU A 36 33.34 -9.45 -5.06
CA LEU A 36 33.21 -8.73 -6.33
C LEU A 36 33.52 -7.22 -6.20
N CYS A 37 33.34 -6.65 -5.00
CA CYS A 37 33.71 -5.26 -4.73
C CYS A 37 35.21 -5.11 -4.40
N GLN A 38 35.88 -6.15 -3.91
CA GLN A 38 37.33 -6.12 -3.65
C GLN A 38 38.16 -6.11 -4.93
N ASP A 39 37.71 -6.80 -5.98
CA ASP A 39 38.41 -6.84 -7.29
C ASP A 39 38.06 -5.68 -8.24
N ASN A 40 37.13 -4.79 -7.85
CA ASN A 40 36.77 -3.58 -8.61
C ASN A 40 37.05 -2.32 -7.79
N GLU A 41 38.22 -1.70 -7.99
CA GLU A 41 38.69 -0.47 -7.34
C GLU A 41 37.78 0.77 -7.53
N HIS A 42 36.65 0.64 -8.26
CA HIS A 42 35.71 1.70 -8.60
C HIS A 42 34.28 1.47 -8.11
N CYS A 43 34.03 0.47 -7.26
CA CYS A 43 32.72 0.31 -6.63
C CYS A 43 32.52 1.38 -5.54
N HIS A 44 31.96 2.53 -5.91
CA HIS A 44 31.55 3.59 -4.98
C HIS A 44 30.34 3.16 -4.13
N CYS A 45 30.57 2.21 -3.23
CA CYS A 45 29.70 1.93 -2.10
C CYS A 45 29.68 3.18 -1.21
N VAL A 46 28.68 4.05 -1.39
CA VAL A 46 28.51 5.24 -0.55
C VAL A 46 28.14 4.76 0.85
N HIS A 47 29.13 4.65 1.74
CA HIS A 47 28.91 4.38 3.15
C HIS A 47 28.20 5.57 3.79
N ILE A 48 26.85 5.53 3.77
CA ILE A 48 26.03 6.52 4.44
C ILE A 48 26.20 6.28 5.95
N ASP A 49 26.96 7.14 6.62
CA ASP A 49 27.09 7.08 8.08
C ASP A 49 25.70 7.17 8.74
N PRO A 50 25.26 6.13 9.47
CA PRO A 50 23.93 6.12 10.05
C PRO A 50 23.74 7.20 11.12
N THR A 51 24.80 7.77 11.70
CA THR A 51 24.65 8.83 12.74
C THR A 51 24.20 10.18 12.19
N HIS A 52 24.41 10.44 10.90
CA HIS A 52 24.16 11.76 10.35
C HIS A 52 22.64 12.00 10.25
N PRO A 53 22.13 13.13 10.81
CA PRO A 53 20.76 13.57 10.60
C PRO A 53 20.36 13.53 9.13
N ARG A 54 19.26 12.85 8.82
CA ARG A 54 18.76 12.71 7.45
C ARG A 54 17.52 13.58 7.27
N GLU A 55 17.63 14.58 6.41
CA GLU A 55 16.51 15.43 6.03
C GLU A 55 15.74 14.81 4.84
N TYR A 56 14.42 14.88 4.89
CA TYR A 56 13.50 14.45 3.84
C TYR A 56 12.44 15.52 3.60
N ILE A 57 12.01 15.67 2.35
CA ILE A 57 10.78 16.38 1.99
C ILE A 57 9.73 15.31 1.63
N LEU A 58 8.66 15.27 2.41
CA LEU A 58 7.55 14.33 2.22
C LEU A 58 6.32 15.06 1.69
N TYR A 59 5.75 14.56 0.60
CA TYR A 59 4.50 15.02 0.02
C TYR A 59 3.40 14.01 0.36
N PHE A 60 2.34 14.40 1.04
CA PHE A 60 1.20 13.52 1.34
C PHE A 60 0.04 13.85 0.42
N ILE A 61 -0.48 12.84 -0.27
CA ILE A 61 -1.63 12.96 -1.17
C ILE A 61 -2.65 11.86 -0.83
N ARG A 62 -3.87 12.27 -0.49
CA ARG A 62 -5.01 11.33 -0.38
C ARG A 62 -5.52 10.98 -1.78
N HIS A 63 -5.93 9.74 -2.00
CA HIS A 63 -6.62 9.36 -3.25
C HIS A 63 -7.86 10.22 -3.55
N GLY A 64 -8.26 10.27 -4.82
CA GLY A 64 -9.49 10.94 -5.27
C GLY A 64 -10.76 10.24 -4.78
N GLU A 65 -11.93 10.84 -5.00
CA GLU A 65 -13.21 10.17 -4.76
C GLU A 65 -13.26 8.79 -5.45
N ALA A 66 -13.70 7.77 -4.72
CA ALA A 66 -13.84 6.41 -5.23
C ALA A 66 -15.32 6.01 -5.30
N MET A 67 -15.64 5.03 -6.17
CA MET A 67 -17.03 4.68 -6.48
C MET A 67 -17.86 4.29 -5.25
N HIS A 68 -17.26 3.57 -4.28
CA HIS A 68 -17.92 3.26 -3.01
C HIS A 68 -18.38 4.51 -2.26
N ASN A 69 -17.65 5.64 -2.31
CA ASN A 69 -18.03 6.85 -1.59
C ASN A 69 -19.28 7.52 -2.19
N ILE A 70 -19.50 7.38 -3.50
CA ILE A 70 -20.73 7.82 -4.16
C ILE A 70 -21.90 6.93 -3.69
N LEU A 71 -21.72 5.61 -3.75
CA LEU A 71 -22.75 4.63 -3.43
C LEU A 71 -23.14 4.64 -1.94
N GLU A 72 -22.17 4.80 -1.03
CA GLU A 72 -22.39 5.06 0.40
C GLU A 72 -23.29 6.28 0.60
N LYS A 73 -22.91 7.42 0.01
CA LYS A 73 -23.63 8.69 0.14
C LYS A 73 -25.05 8.63 -0.44
N GLU A 74 -25.22 7.91 -1.55
CA GLU A 74 -26.51 7.67 -2.17
C GLU A 74 -27.41 6.77 -1.31
N ALA A 75 -26.87 5.66 -0.78
CA ALA A 75 -27.58 4.75 0.10
C ALA A 75 -27.98 5.43 1.42
N GLU A 76 -27.08 6.19 2.03
CA GLU A 76 -27.39 7.05 3.19
C GLU A 76 -28.52 8.04 2.86
N SER A 77 -28.42 8.76 1.74
CA SER A 77 -29.42 9.76 1.34
C SER A 77 -30.80 9.12 1.14
N LYS A 78 -30.87 7.99 0.42
CA LYS A 78 -32.10 7.21 0.21
C LYS A 78 -32.69 6.71 1.54
N ALA A 79 -31.87 6.16 2.44
CA ALA A 79 -32.33 5.67 3.74
C ALA A 79 -32.86 6.81 4.64
N ARG A 80 -32.18 7.97 4.66
CA ARG A 80 -32.66 9.16 5.38
C ARG A 80 -33.98 9.68 4.81
N GLN A 81 -34.09 9.79 3.50
CA GLN A 81 -35.33 10.25 2.83
C GLN A 81 -36.50 9.31 3.12
N LEU A 82 -36.27 7.98 3.07
CA LEU A 82 -37.29 6.98 3.37
C LEU A 82 -37.75 7.05 4.85
N ALA A 83 -36.83 7.20 5.79
CA ALA A 83 -37.20 7.34 7.20
C ALA A 83 -37.95 8.65 7.47
N VAL A 84 -37.54 9.77 6.86
CA VAL A 84 -38.25 11.05 6.99
C VAL A 84 -39.65 11.00 6.35
N SER A 85 -39.82 10.32 5.21
CA SER A 85 -41.13 10.15 4.57
C SER A 85 -42.10 9.26 5.37
N GLN A 86 -41.57 8.40 6.25
CA GLN A 86 -42.33 7.63 7.25
C GLN A 86 -42.69 8.44 8.51
N GLY A 87 -42.32 9.73 8.58
CA GLY A 87 -42.65 10.63 9.68
C GLY A 87 -41.64 10.65 10.83
N TYR A 88 -40.47 10.02 10.69
CA TYR A 88 -39.41 10.12 11.70
C TYR A 88 -38.69 11.47 11.63
N ASP A 89 -38.38 12.06 12.79
CA ASP A 89 -37.61 13.31 12.86
C ASP A 89 -36.22 13.15 12.20
N PRO A 90 -35.79 14.09 11.32
CA PRO A 90 -34.52 13.98 10.59
C PRO A 90 -33.26 13.88 11.45
N ASN A 91 -33.29 14.35 12.70
CA ASN A 91 -32.17 14.33 13.64
C ASN A 91 -32.21 13.13 14.60
N SER A 92 -33.30 12.35 14.56
CA SER A 92 -33.53 11.20 15.42
C SER A 92 -32.43 10.13 15.31
N HIS A 93 -32.25 9.38 16.40
CA HIS A 93 -31.35 8.22 16.42
C HIS A 93 -31.74 7.17 15.37
N TYR A 94 -33.04 7.02 15.08
CA TYR A 94 -33.53 6.07 14.07
C TYR A 94 -33.04 6.42 12.65
N VAL A 95 -33.21 7.68 12.21
CA VAL A 95 -32.74 8.14 10.89
C VAL A 95 -31.22 7.98 10.75
N LYS A 96 -30.46 8.29 11.79
CA LYS A 96 -29.00 8.11 11.82
C LYS A 96 -28.59 6.64 11.72
N LYS A 97 -29.26 5.75 12.46
CA LYS A 97 -29.02 4.31 12.40
C LYS A 97 -29.37 3.73 11.02
N ALA A 98 -30.53 4.08 10.47
CA ALA A 98 -30.96 3.62 9.14
C ALA A 98 -29.97 4.03 8.03
N ALA A 99 -29.42 5.24 8.10
CA ALA A 99 -28.37 5.69 7.19
C ALA A 99 -27.08 4.86 7.33
N GLU A 100 -26.60 4.66 8.55
CA GLU A 100 -25.37 3.89 8.83
C GLU A 100 -25.51 2.40 8.48
N ASP A 101 -26.68 1.80 8.69
CA ASP A 101 -26.96 0.41 8.32
C ASP A 101 -27.02 0.26 6.79
N ALA A 102 -27.62 1.22 6.07
CA ALA A 102 -27.59 1.27 4.60
C ALA A 102 -26.17 1.47 4.04
N ARG A 103 -25.37 2.34 4.67
CA ARG A 103 -23.95 2.55 4.33
C ARG A 103 -23.13 1.26 4.45
N LYS A 104 -23.29 0.54 5.57
CA LYS A 104 -22.65 -0.77 5.79
C LYS A 104 -23.11 -1.82 4.79
N ALA A 105 -24.39 -1.83 4.41
CA ALA A 105 -24.91 -2.79 3.43
C ALA A 105 -24.21 -2.65 2.06
N ILE A 106 -23.87 -1.42 1.64
CA ILE A 106 -23.03 -1.20 0.44
C ILE A 106 -21.61 -1.74 0.66
N LEU A 107 -20.94 -1.37 1.75
CA LEU A 107 -19.53 -1.75 1.98
C LEU A 107 -19.29 -3.25 2.26
N ASN A 108 -20.34 -3.98 2.67
CA ASN A 108 -20.31 -5.44 2.79
C ASN A 108 -20.53 -6.17 1.46
N SER A 109 -20.87 -5.46 0.37
CA SER A 109 -21.07 -6.08 -0.94
C SER A 109 -19.73 -6.46 -1.56
N GLN A 110 -19.60 -7.68 -2.07
CA GLN A 110 -18.38 -8.14 -2.75
C GLN A 110 -18.06 -7.30 -4.01
N SER A 111 -19.06 -6.67 -4.63
CA SER A 111 -18.83 -5.73 -5.75
C SER A 111 -18.10 -4.44 -5.33
N MET A 112 -17.95 -4.20 -4.02
CA MET A 112 -17.17 -3.09 -3.45
C MET A 112 -15.77 -3.53 -2.99
N GLU A 113 -15.28 -4.67 -3.46
CA GLU A 113 -13.85 -5.04 -3.35
C GLU A 113 -12.99 -4.11 -4.21
N ASP A 114 -11.86 -3.66 -3.67
CA ASP A 114 -10.88 -2.74 -4.30
C ASP A 114 -11.45 -1.62 -5.22
N PRO A 115 -12.39 -0.79 -4.74
CA PRO A 115 -13.24 0.03 -5.61
C PRO A 115 -12.46 1.10 -6.39
N PRO A 116 -12.77 1.31 -7.68
CA PRO A 116 -12.10 2.29 -8.55
C PRO A 116 -12.32 3.75 -8.14
N LEU A 117 -11.54 4.66 -8.71
CA LEU A 117 -11.84 6.10 -8.69
C LEU A 117 -13.14 6.39 -9.45
N SER A 118 -13.91 7.37 -8.98
CA SER A 118 -14.98 7.97 -9.79
C SER A 118 -14.40 8.90 -10.86
N GLU A 119 -15.22 9.30 -11.85
CA GLU A 119 -14.83 10.37 -12.78
C GLU A 119 -14.37 11.64 -12.05
N GLN A 120 -15.05 11.97 -10.94
CA GLN A 120 -14.72 13.13 -10.13
C GLN A 120 -13.39 12.93 -9.42
N GLY A 121 -13.12 11.73 -8.86
CA GLY A 121 -11.80 11.37 -8.33
C GLY A 121 -10.67 11.48 -9.36
N MET A 122 -10.93 11.12 -10.62
CA MET A 122 -9.96 11.33 -11.71
C MET A 122 -9.76 12.82 -12.06
N LYS A 123 -10.80 13.66 -11.96
CA LYS A 123 -10.69 15.13 -12.12
C LYS A 123 -9.91 15.75 -10.94
N GLU A 124 -10.11 15.25 -9.72
CA GLU A 124 -9.37 15.63 -8.51
C GLU A 124 -7.88 15.28 -8.61
N ALA A 125 -7.53 14.07 -9.09
CA ALA A 125 -6.14 13.68 -9.29
C ALA A 125 -5.41 14.55 -10.34
N ARG A 126 -6.07 14.89 -11.46
CA ARG A 126 -5.54 15.83 -12.47
C ARG A 126 -5.41 17.27 -11.95
N ARG A 127 -6.20 17.67 -10.95
CA ARG A 127 -6.03 18.95 -10.24
C ARG A 127 -4.80 18.90 -9.34
N ALA A 128 -4.70 17.87 -8.49
CA ALA A 128 -3.60 17.72 -7.55
C ALA A 128 -2.22 17.58 -8.21
N LYS A 129 -2.14 17.03 -9.43
CA LYS A 129 -0.93 17.09 -10.24
C LYS A 129 -0.44 18.54 -10.44
N ARG A 130 -1.33 19.42 -10.89
CA ARG A 130 -1.02 20.84 -11.13
C ARG A 130 -0.74 21.57 -9.82
N ASP A 131 -1.50 21.27 -8.76
CA ASP A 131 -1.27 21.84 -7.43
C ASP A 131 0.13 21.45 -6.89
N LEU A 132 0.56 20.19 -7.09
CA LEU A 132 1.89 19.70 -6.72
C LEU A 132 3.00 20.36 -7.54
N GLU A 133 2.86 20.44 -8.87
CA GLU A 133 3.82 21.11 -9.77
C GLU A 133 3.97 22.60 -9.42
N GLN A 134 2.84 23.28 -9.14
CA GLN A 134 2.82 24.67 -8.69
C GLN A 134 3.48 24.82 -7.30
N LEU A 135 3.24 23.89 -6.38
CA LEU A 135 3.81 23.94 -5.03
C LEU A 135 5.33 23.73 -5.04
N ILE A 136 5.80 22.74 -5.80
CA ILE A 136 7.24 22.45 -5.98
C ILE A 136 7.96 23.67 -6.54
N SER A 137 7.42 24.29 -7.60
CA SER A 137 8.01 25.46 -8.24
C SER A 137 7.94 26.73 -7.39
N SER A 138 6.78 27.03 -6.78
CA SER A 138 6.59 28.27 -6.00
C SER A 138 7.33 28.29 -4.67
N LEU A 139 7.55 27.13 -4.04
CA LEU A 139 8.31 27.00 -2.79
C LEU A 139 9.76 26.53 -3.00
N ASN A 140 10.20 26.38 -4.25
CA ASN A 140 11.53 25.87 -4.63
C ASN A 140 11.90 24.55 -3.90
N LEU A 141 10.94 23.63 -3.84
CA LEU A 141 11.12 22.32 -3.21
C LEU A 141 11.83 21.35 -4.17
N PRO A 142 12.54 20.32 -3.66
CA PRO A 142 13.13 19.30 -4.51
C PRO A 142 12.03 18.52 -5.25
N PRO A 143 12.21 18.19 -6.55
CA PRO A 143 11.27 17.36 -7.29
C PRO A 143 11.13 15.99 -6.62
N VAL A 144 9.96 15.36 -6.77
CA VAL A 144 9.71 14.02 -6.22
C VAL A 144 10.66 13.02 -6.88
N GLN A 145 11.46 12.31 -6.07
CA GLN A 145 12.39 11.26 -6.53
C GLN A 145 11.75 9.87 -6.47
N GLU A 146 10.82 9.68 -5.54
CA GLU A 146 10.19 8.39 -5.29
C GLU A 146 8.73 8.59 -4.86
N VAL A 147 7.84 7.71 -5.32
CA VAL A 147 6.42 7.69 -4.95
C VAL A 147 6.14 6.37 -4.25
N TRP A 148 5.66 6.43 -3.01
CA TRP A 148 5.13 5.29 -2.29
C TRP A 148 3.62 5.32 -2.34
N VAL A 149 3.02 4.26 -2.84
CA VAL A 149 1.58 4.19 -3.07
C VAL A 149 0.97 2.97 -2.41
N SER A 150 -0.21 3.15 -1.85
CA SER A 150 -1.02 2.06 -1.31
C SER A 150 -1.38 1.03 -2.40
N PRO A 151 -1.51 -0.27 -2.06
CA PRO A 151 -1.93 -1.32 -3.02
C PRO A 151 -3.34 -1.17 -3.59
N LEU A 152 -4.20 -0.35 -2.97
CA LEU A 152 -5.61 -0.23 -3.37
C LEU A 152 -5.74 0.56 -4.69
N GLN A 153 -6.54 0.06 -5.63
CA GLN A 153 -6.75 0.57 -6.99
C GLN A 153 -6.99 2.07 -7.04
N ARG A 154 -7.81 2.62 -6.13
CA ARG A 154 -8.07 4.06 -6.02
C ARG A 154 -6.82 4.90 -5.76
N ALA A 155 -5.88 4.42 -4.95
CA ALA A 155 -4.59 5.07 -4.72
C ALA A 155 -3.63 4.86 -5.91
N LEU A 156 -3.54 3.64 -6.43
CA LEU A 156 -2.72 3.33 -7.62
C LEU A 156 -3.11 4.19 -8.84
N LYS A 157 -4.41 4.32 -9.13
CA LYS A 157 -4.92 5.15 -10.24
C LYS A 157 -4.73 6.65 -9.96
N THR A 158 -4.82 7.09 -8.70
CA THR A 158 -4.46 8.47 -8.34
C THR A 158 -2.98 8.74 -8.65
N ALA A 159 -2.09 7.83 -8.25
CA ALA A 159 -0.65 7.96 -8.52
C ALA A 159 -0.34 7.93 -10.01
N SER A 160 -0.98 7.07 -10.82
CA SER A 160 -0.72 7.00 -12.27
C SER A 160 -1.18 8.25 -13.04
N ILE A 161 -2.19 8.98 -12.52
CA ILE A 161 -2.65 10.25 -13.08
C ILE A 161 -1.71 11.40 -12.69
N ILE A 162 -1.20 11.42 -11.45
CA ILE A 162 -0.31 12.48 -10.95
C ILE A 162 1.11 12.32 -11.50
N PHE A 163 1.62 11.08 -11.52
CA PHE A 163 2.97 10.73 -11.93
C PHE A 163 2.91 9.83 -13.19
N PRO A 164 2.45 10.35 -14.34
CA PRO A 164 2.36 9.57 -15.57
C PRO A 164 3.75 9.15 -16.03
N ASN A 165 3.82 7.96 -16.62
CA ASN A 165 5.06 7.34 -17.05
C ASN A 165 5.79 8.17 -18.13
N SER A 166 6.94 8.75 -17.79
CA SER A 166 7.75 9.54 -18.75
C SER A 166 8.53 8.68 -19.76
N LEU A 167 8.45 7.35 -19.70
CA LEU A 167 9.07 6.42 -20.66
C LEU A 167 8.56 6.64 -22.11
N SER A 168 7.49 7.42 -22.32
CA SER A 168 7.09 7.89 -23.65
C SER A 168 7.97 8.98 -24.25
N THR A 169 8.82 9.67 -23.46
CA THR A 169 9.95 10.45 -24.02
C THR A 169 11.09 9.48 -24.32
N LYS A 170 10.86 8.62 -25.32
CA LYS A 170 11.96 7.92 -25.99
C LYS A 170 13.01 8.97 -26.36
N PHE A 171 14.28 8.60 -26.19
CA PHE A 171 15.35 9.30 -26.88
C PHE A 171 15.04 9.21 -28.38
N GLU A 172 14.53 10.29 -28.96
CA GLU A 172 14.85 10.60 -30.34
C GLU A 172 16.25 11.22 -30.28
N ASP A 173 17.17 10.72 -31.11
CA ASP A 173 18.60 11.00 -31.06
C ASP A 173 18.96 12.41 -31.57
N SER A 174 18.24 13.44 -31.09
CA SER A 174 18.59 14.84 -31.28
C SER A 174 19.82 15.16 -30.43
N CYS A 175 20.97 15.14 -31.08
CA CYS A 175 22.27 15.55 -30.53
C CYS A 175 22.40 17.08 -30.33
N ASP A 176 21.33 17.85 -30.55
CA ASP A 176 21.32 19.30 -30.45
C ASP A 176 20.97 19.79 -29.04
N LYS A 177 22.03 20.11 -28.28
CA LYS A 177 22.05 20.92 -27.05
C LYS A 177 21.31 20.32 -25.86
N VAL A 178 22.10 19.83 -24.91
CA VAL A 178 21.66 19.34 -23.60
C VAL A 178 21.12 20.50 -22.76
N ASP A 179 19.80 20.72 -22.77
CA ASP A 179 19.13 21.51 -21.74
C ASP A 179 19.17 20.72 -20.41
N GLU A 180 19.98 21.20 -19.46
CA GLU A 180 20.41 20.51 -18.23
C GLU A 180 19.29 20.18 -17.19
N LYS A 181 18.01 20.28 -17.56
CA LYS A 181 16.88 20.08 -16.64
C LYS A 181 15.83 19.09 -17.14
N ARG A 182 16.27 17.99 -17.75
CA ARG A 182 15.38 16.84 -18.00
C ARG A 182 15.00 16.19 -16.66
N LEU A 183 13.81 16.53 -16.16
CA LEU A 183 13.27 15.98 -14.91
C LEU A 183 13.17 14.46 -15.01
N VAL A 184 13.93 13.76 -14.17
CA VAL A 184 13.86 12.29 -14.02
C VAL A 184 12.53 11.95 -13.37
N ALA A 185 11.72 11.07 -14.00
CA ALA A 185 10.47 10.64 -13.40
C ALA A 185 10.70 9.84 -12.11
N PRO A 186 9.83 10.00 -11.09
CA PRO A 186 10.01 9.34 -9.82
C PRO A 186 9.86 7.82 -9.93
N ARG A 187 10.62 7.11 -9.10
CA ARG A 187 10.48 5.65 -8.93
C ARG A 187 9.18 5.37 -8.17
N ILE A 188 8.21 4.68 -8.76
CA ILE A 188 6.95 4.34 -8.07
C ILE A 188 7.07 2.95 -7.43
N LYS A 189 6.87 2.85 -6.12
CA LYS A 189 6.88 1.60 -5.35
C LYS A 189 5.56 1.42 -4.61
N VAL A 190 4.98 0.23 -4.70
CA VAL A 190 3.74 -0.13 -3.99
C VAL A 190 4.10 -0.69 -2.62
N LYS A 191 3.38 -0.21 -1.59
CA LYS A 191 3.70 -0.43 -0.17
C LYS A 191 2.43 -0.79 0.59
N GLU A 192 2.39 -2.02 1.11
CA GLU A 192 1.26 -2.52 1.92
C GLU A 192 1.06 -1.68 3.19
N GLU A 193 2.15 -1.12 3.71
CA GLU A 193 2.15 -0.26 4.90
C GLU A 193 1.20 0.93 4.73
N LEU A 194 1.01 1.45 3.51
CA LEU A 194 0.16 2.60 3.16
C LEU A 194 -1.32 2.24 2.91
N LYS A 195 -1.74 0.99 3.10
CA LYS A 195 -3.16 0.55 3.00
C LYS A 195 -4.07 1.34 3.93
N GLU A 196 -5.34 1.52 3.56
CA GLU A 196 -6.32 2.11 4.50
C GLU A 196 -6.44 1.25 5.77
N ARG A 197 -7.03 1.81 6.82
CA ARG A 197 -7.37 1.07 8.04
C ARG A 197 -8.14 -0.22 7.70
N HIS A 198 -7.70 -1.37 8.20
CA HIS A 198 -8.42 -2.61 7.97
C HIS A 198 -9.66 -2.72 8.86
N THR A 199 -10.84 -2.42 8.32
CA THR A 199 -12.11 -2.40 9.07
C THR A 199 -12.88 -3.73 9.05
N GLY A 200 -12.44 -4.67 8.22
CA GLY A 200 -13.13 -5.94 7.92
C GLY A 200 -14.17 -5.83 6.79
N LEU A 201 -14.13 -4.76 5.99
CA LEU A 201 -15.06 -4.51 4.88
C LEU A 201 -14.37 -4.76 3.53
N ALA A 202 -15.15 -5.10 2.50
CA ALA A 202 -14.60 -5.49 1.19
C ALA A 202 -13.71 -4.41 0.55
N CYS A 203 -14.05 -3.13 0.77
CA CYS A 203 -13.33 -1.97 0.25
C CYS A 203 -11.89 -1.79 0.77
N ASP A 204 -11.50 -2.56 1.79
CA ASP A 204 -10.17 -2.54 2.41
C ASP A 204 -9.24 -3.59 1.79
N THR A 205 -9.79 -4.55 1.04
CA THR A 205 -9.04 -5.56 0.29
C THR A 205 -8.63 -4.99 -1.08
N HIS A 206 -7.39 -5.26 -1.51
CA HIS A 206 -6.90 -4.90 -2.84
C HIS A 206 -7.05 -6.08 -3.79
N SER A 207 -7.14 -5.80 -5.10
CA SER A 207 -7.19 -6.82 -6.14
C SER A 207 -5.98 -7.78 -6.06
N PRO A 208 -6.11 -9.05 -6.46
CA PRO A 208 -4.97 -9.98 -6.53
C PRO A 208 -3.81 -9.42 -7.37
N LEU A 209 -2.57 -9.75 -6.99
CA LEU A 209 -1.35 -9.22 -7.63
C LEU A 209 -1.29 -9.50 -9.15
N LYS A 210 -1.87 -10.62 -9.60
CA LYS A 210 -2.02 -10.97 -11.02
C LYS A 210 -2.89 -9.94 -11.76
N SER A 211 -4.01 -9.54 -11.19
CA SER A 211 -4.93 -8.53 -11.73
C SER A 211 -4.30 -7.14 -11.75
N LEU A 212 -3.58 -6.75 -10.68
CA LEU A 212 -2.87 -5.47 -10.65
C LEU A 212 -1.77 -5.38 -11.72
N ARG A 213 -1.04 -6.47 -11.99
CA ARG A 213 -0.01 -6.53 -13.05
C ARG A 213 -0.57 -6.50 -14.47
N ALA A 214 -1.79 -7.00 -14.67
CA ALA A 214 -2.43 -7.01 -15.98
C ALA A 214 -2.86 -5.62 -16.47
N ARG A 215 -2.98 -4.63 -15.57
CA ARG A 215 -3.42 -3.27 -15.90
C ARG A 215 -2.29 -2.44 -16.55
N PRO A 216 -2.45 -1.95 -17.80
CA PRO A 216 -1.42 -1.17 -18.49
C PRO A 216 -0.98 0.07 -17.70
N SER A 217 -1.92 0.73 -17.02
CA SER A 217 -1.65 1.92 -16.21
C SER A 217 -0.71 1.69 -15.02
N PHE A 218 -0.43 0.43 -14.63
CA PHE A 218 0.42 0.07 -13.50
C PHE A 218 1.71 -0.64 -13.90
N GLN A 219 2.01 -0.81 -15.20
CA GLN A 219 3.20 -1.56 -15.67
C GLN A 219 4.55 -1.01 -15.19
N TYR A 220 4.60 0.27 -14.83
CA TYR A 220 5.80 0.97 -14.32
C TYR A 220 5.85 1.08 -12.79
N PHE A 221 4.92 0.44 -12.08
CA PHE A 221 4.88 0.41 -10.62
C PHE A 221 5.67 -0.79 -10.11
N SER A 222 6.58 -0.56 -9.15
CA SER A 222 7.29 -1.65 -8.48
C SER A 222 6.38 -2.33 -7.45
N LEU A 223 5.80 -3.47 -7.87
CA LEU A 223 4.91 -4.32 -7.06
C LEU A 223 5.68 -5.38 -6.23
N SER A 224 7.00 -5.25 -6.07
CA SER A 224 7.83 -6.24 -5.34
C SER A 224 7.50 -6.29 -3.85
N GLY A 225 7.14 -5.16 -3.23
CA GLY A 225 6.79 -5.06 -1.82
C GLY A 225 5.57 -5.90 -1.40
N LEU A 226 4.67 -6.23 -2.33
CA LEU A 226 3.44 -6.99 -2.02
C LEU A 226 3.68 -8.49 -1.85
N ARG A 227 4.83 -9.03 -2.29
CA ARG A 227 5.11 -10.48 -2.22
C ARG A 227 5.50 -10.95 -0.82
N LEU A 228 6.21 -10.12 -0.04
CA LEU A 228 6.81 -10.53 1.22
C LEU A 228 5.77 -10.71 2.34
N ASN A 229 4.83 -9.78 2.43
CA ASN A 229 3.82 -9.78 3.50
C ASN A 229 2.83 -10.97 3.40
N SER A 230 2.63 -11.50 2.18
CA SER A 230 1.89 -12.75 1.94
C SER A 230 2.56 -13.96 2.61
N MET A 231 3.89 -14.09 2.49
CA MET A 231 4.63 -15.20 3.09
C MET A 231 4.69 -15.09 4.61
N GLU A 232 4.85 -13.89 5.15
CA GLU A 232 4.83 -13.69 6.62
C GLU A 232 3.50 -14.10 7.25
N SER A 233 2.35 -13.79 6.62
CA SER A 233 1.05 -14.21 7.14
C SER A 233 0.89 -15.74 7.13
N ILE A 234 1.42 -16.42 6.11
CA ILE A 234 1.40 -17.89 6.03
C ILE A 234 2.27 -18.50 7.14
N ILE A 235 3.50 -18.00 7.32
CA ILE A 235 4.43 -18.49 8.34
C ILE A 235 3.87 -18.30 9.76
N LYS A 236 3.29 -17.12 10.06
CA LYS A 236 2.65 -16.83 11.35
C LYS A 236 1.40 -17.69 11.58
N GLY A 237 0.61 -17.94 10.54
CA GLY A 237 -0.52 -18.88 10.60
C GLY A 237 -0.09 -20.28 11.00
N ILE A 238 0.93 -20.82 10.33
CA ILE A 238 1.49 -22.16 10.63
C ILE A 238 1.97 -22.22 12.09
N SER A 239 2.80 -21.28 12.54
CA SER A 239 3.37 -21.31 13.91
C SER A 239 2.32 -21.19 15.02
N SER A 240 1.23 -20.43 14.80
CA SER A 240 0.11 -20.35 15.74
C SER A 240 -0.73 -21.62 15.82
N SER A 241 -0.79 -22.41 14.75
CA SER A 241 -1.62 -23.62 14.69
C SER A 241 -1.02 -24.85 15.41
N SER A 242 0.30 -24.85 15.63
CA SER A 242 1.03 -26.04 16.10
C SER A 242 1.20 -26.14 17.63
N THR A 243 0.88 -25.09 18.39
CA THR A 243 1.16 -25.02 19.83
C THR A 243 -0.03 -25.37 20.74
N GLU A 244 -1.27 -25.46 20.22
CA GLU A 244 -2.47 -25.76 21.03
C GLU A 244 -2.93 -27.23 21.01
N LYS A 245 -2.13 -28.16 20.45
CA LYS A 245 -2.54 -29.58 20.27
C LYS A 245 -1.53 -30.65 20.72
N MET A 246 -0.57 -30.32 21.59
CA MET A 246 0.45 -31.28 22.03
C MET A 246 0.31 -31.78 23.49
N ASP A 247 -0.91 -31.73 24.05
CA ASP A 247 -1.26 -32.35 25.33
C ASP A 247 -2.43 -33.36 25.16
N SER A 248 -2.24 -34.34 24.26
CA SER A 248 -2.79 -35.72 24.33
C SER A 248 -2.74 -36.41 22.97
N LEU A 249 -1.84 -37.40 22.83
CA LEU A 249 -2.08 -38.74 22.29
C LEU A 249 -0.74 -39.45 22.05
N GLU A 250 -0.59 -40.64 22.62
CA GLU A 250 0.57 -41.51 22.41
C GLU A 250 0.46 -42.30 21.09
N GLU A 251 1.62 -42.70 20.59
CA GLU A 251 1.87 -43.78 19.62
C GLU A 251 0.83 -44.09 18.52
N GLU A 252 1.12 -43.64 17.29
CA GLU A 252 1.06 -44.58 16.16
C GLU A 252 2.17 -44.30 15.14
N LYS A 253 2.92 -45.33 14.75
CA LYS A 253 3.98 -45.26 13.74
C LYS A 253 3.41 -45.66 12.39
N HIS A 254 3.66 -44.89 11.34
CA HIS A 254 3.66 -45.44 9.98
C HIS A 254 4.62 -44.72 9.02
N ASP A 255 4.81 -45.36 7.87
CA ASP A 255 6.06 -45.34 7.10
C ASP A 255 6.27 -44.13 6.18
N ARG A 256 7.56 -43.92 5.88
CA ARG A 256 8.04 -43.00 4.84
C ARG A 256 7.56 -43.43 3.45
N THR A 257 7.28 -42.45 2.62
CA THR A 257 7.57 -42.54 1.18
C THR A 257 8.09 -41.20 0.68
N GLU A 258 9.25 -41.23 0.02
CA GLU A 258 9.86 -40.04 -0.58
C GLU A 258 9.15 -39.69 -1.89
N SER A 259 9.00 -38.40 -2.19
CA SER A 259 8.59 -37.90 -3.50
C SER A 259 9.42 -36.67 -3.86
N SER A 260 10.05 -36.72 -5.03
CA SER A 260 10.98 -35.71 -5.53
C SER A 260 10.26 -34.51 -6.13
N TYR A 261 10.71 -33.30 -5.78
CA TYR A 261 10.35 -32.08 -6.51
C TYR A 261 11.30 -31.87 -7.70
N GLU A 262 10.74 -31.70 -8.90
CA GLU A 262 11.48 -31.21 -10.08
C GLU A 262 11.39 -29.68 -10.18
N GLU A 263 12.46 -29.05 -10.67
CA GLU A 263 12.51 -27.60 -10.92
C GLU A 263 11.73 -27.21 -12.18
N PHE A 264 10.79 -26.27 -12.05
CA PHE A 264 10.04 -25.73 -13.20
C PHE A 264 10.54 -24.34 -13.61
N ASN A 265 11.47 -24.30 -14.57
CA ASN A 265 11.75 -23.09 -15.33
C ASN A 265 10.62 -22.84 -16.33
N SER A 266 10.06 -21.62 -16.37
CA SER A 266 9.11 -21.23 -17.41
C SER A 266 9.49 -19.89 -18.04
N ASP A 267 10.10 -19.98 -19.23
CA ASP A 267 10.23 -18.86 -20.16
C ASP A 267 8.83 -18.40 -20.62
N PHE A 268 8.50 -17.13 -20.36
CA PHE A 268 7.29 -16.51 -20.90
C PHE A 268 7.64 -15.52 -22.01
N GLY A 269 7.38 -15.93 -23.25
CA GLY A 269 7.64 -15.14 -24.45
C GLY A 269 6.81 -13.85 -24.51
N LEU A 270 7.48 -12.74 -24.81
CA LEU A 270 6.89 -11.40 -24.81
C LEU A 270 6.16 -11.10 -26.15
N PHE A 271 4.84 -11.29 -26.21
CA PHE A 271 4.06 -10.83 -27.36
C PHE A 271 3.87 -9.31 -27.33
N ARG A 272 4.44 -8.62 -28.33
CA ARG A 272 4.44 -7.16 -28.45
C ARG A 272 3.39 -6.68 -29.45
N LEU A 273 2.19 -6.33 -28.97
CA LEU A 273 1.18 -5.67 -29.81
C LEU A 273 1.50 -4.17 -29.94
N SER A 274 1.81 -3.73 -31.15
CA SER A 274 2.04 -2.33 -31.48
C SER A 274 0.72 -1.64 -31.88
N GLY A 275 0.10 -0.95 -30.92
CA GLY A 275 -1.00 -0.02 -31.16
C GLY A 275 -0.73 1.30 -30.45
N HIS A 276 -1.02 2.43 -31.11
CA HIS A 276 -0.93 3.75 -30.46
C HIS A 276 -1.96 3.84 -29.32
N PRO A 277 -1.58 4.27 -28.11
CA PRO A 277 -2.53 4.48 -27.04
C PRO A 277 -3.29 5.79 -27.28
N ASN A 278 -4.59 5.69 -27.54
CA ASN A 278 -5.52 6.71 -27.02
C ASN A 278 -5.60 6.50 -25.50
N ASP A 279 -5.70 7.59 -24.72
CA ASP A 279 -5.69 7.60 -23.24
C ASP A 279 -6.89 6.88 -22.56
N ASN A 280 -7.69 6.13 -23.30
CA ASN A 280 -8.77 5.32 -22.78
C ASN A 280 -8.23 3.93 -22.40
N ASP A 281 -8.00 3.72 -21.10
CA ASP A 281 -7.65 2.43 -20.52
C ASP A 281 -8.80 1.44 -20.82
N LEU A 282 -8.58 0.45 -21.70
CA LEU A 282 -9.66 -0.38 -22.26
C LEU A 282 -10.44 -1.16 -21.17
N TRP A 283 -9.83 -1.34 -20.00
CA TRP A 283 -10.44 -1.91 -18.80
C TRP A 283 -11.57 -1.03 -18.22
N GLU A 284 -11.50 0.29 -18.34
CA GLU A 284 -12.56 1.20 -17.88
C GLU A 284 -13.85 1.02 -18.71
N GLN A 285 -13.72 0.70 -20.00
CA GLN A 285 -14.88 0.42 -20.85
C GLN A 285 -15.56 -0.92 -20.51
N LEU A 286 -14.82 -1.88 -19.95
CA LEU A 286 -15.37 -3.17 -19.49
C LEU A 286 -16.09 -3.03 -18.13
N GLU A 287 -15.63 -2.13 -17.24
CA GLU A 287 -16.28 -1.84 -15.96
C GLU A 287 -17.61 -1.05 -16.12
N HIS A 288 -17.86 -0.45 -17.29
CA HIS A 288 -19.11 0.26 -17.62
C HIS A 288 -20.23 -0.63 -18.24
N MET A 289 -20.10 -1.96 -18.26
CA MET A 289 -21.23 -2.83 -18.59
C MET A 289 -22.32 -2.71 -17.52
N GLU A 290 -23.46 -2.14 -17.89
CA GLU A 290 -24.59 -1.87 -17.00
C GLU A 290 -25.07 -3.16 -16.29
N ILE A 291 -24.90 -3.21 -14.97
CA ILE A 291 -25.62 -4.16 -14.12
C ILE A 291 -27.09 -3.74 -14.11
N SER A 292 -27.85 -4.22 -15.11
CA SER A 292 -29.30 -4.04 -15.17
C SER A 292 -29.94 -4.58 -13.88
N PRO A 293 -30.72 -3.77 -13.15
CA PRO A 293 -31.32 -4.21 -11.89
C PRO A 293 -32.47 -5.19 -12.17
N GLY A 294 -32.15 -6.49 -12.08
CA GLY A 294 -33.06 -7.60 -11.78
C GLY A 294 -34.39 -7.65 -12.54
N SER A 295 -34.40 -8.25 -13.73
CA SER A 295 -35.65 -8.78 -14.31
C SER A 295 -36.14 -9.99 -13.52
N GLU A 296 -37.38 -9.97 -13.05
CA GLU A 296 -38.00 -11.07 -12.30
C GLU A 296 -38.00 -12.41 -13.06
N THR A 297 -37.28 -13.40 -12.56
CA THR A 297 -37.27 -14.75 -13.13
C THR A 297 -38.47 -15.57 -12.66
N LYS A 298 -39.52 -15.62 -13.49
CA LYS A 298 -40.58 -16.63 -13.35
C LYS A 298 -39.99 -18.03 -13.55
N LYS A 299 -39.96 -18.84 -12.48
CA LYS A 299 -39.55 -20.24 -12.53
C LYS A 299 -40.54 -21.06 -13.36
N ASN A 300 -40.11 -21.56 -14.51
CA ASN A 300 -40.73 -22.71 -15.18
C ASN A 300 -39.77 -23.91 -15.09
N TYR A 301 -40.22 -24.99 -14.48
CA TYR A 301 -39.55 -26.29 -14.54
C TYR A 301 -39.80 -26.92 -15.91
N ASN A 302 -38.78 -27.52 -16.51
CA ASN A 302 -38.95 -28.67 -17.40
C ASN A 302 -37.69 -29.54 -17.40
N HIS A 303 -37.87 -30.87 -17.43
CA HIS A 303 -36.80 -31.86 -17.50
C HIS A 303 -36.26 -32.03 -18.93
N GLY A 304 -34.98 -32.38 -19.06
CA GLY A 304 -34.34 -32.81 -20.31
C GLY A 304 -32.98 -33.47 -20.08
N VAL A 305 -32.70 -34.55 -20.82
CA VAL A 305 -31.51 -35.44 -20.76
C VAL A 305 -31.00 -35.60 -22.20
N CYS A 306 -29.72 -35.77 -22.55
CA CYS A 306 -28.49 -36.07 -21.79
C CYS A 306 -27.54 -34.85 -21.75
N GLY A 307 -26.23 -34.86 -21.46
CA GLY A 307 -25.18 -35.89 -21.32
C GLY A 307 -24.19 -35.87 -22.49
N GLU A 308 -23.00 -35.33 -22.27
CA GLU A 308 -21.85 -35.34 -23.19
C GLU A 308 -20.55 -35.03 -22.43
N ASP A 309 -19.40 -35.48 -22.95
CA ASP A 309 -18.13 -35.57 -22.23
C ASP A 309 -17.44 -34.22 -22.02
N ASN A 310 -16.97 -33.96 -20.79
CA ASN A 310 -16.29 -32.72 -20.43
C ASN A 310 -14.76 -32.96 -20.35
N PRO A 311 -13.94 -32.33 -21.21
CA PRO A 311 -12.49 -32.54 -21.19
C PRO A 311 -11.86 -32.00 -19.90
N LEU A 312 -10.89 -32.75 -19.38
CA LEU A 312 -10.13 -32.43 -18.16
C LEU A 312 -9.63 -30.99 -18.16
N GLN A 313 -10.28 -30.13 -17.37
CA GLN A 313 -9.72 -28.82 -17.05
C GLN A 313 -8.48 -29.01 -16.16
N PRO A 314 -7.37 -28.32 -16.44
CA PRO A 314 -6.22 -28.33 -15.53
C PRO A 314 -6.66 -27.73 -14.19
N SER A 315 -6.39 -28.44 -13.10
CA SER A 315 -6.65 -27.97 -11.75
C SER A 315 -5.85 -26.69 -11.49
N ILE A 316 -6.52 -25.54 -11.59
CA ILE A 316 -6.00 -24.29 -11.05
C ILE A 316 -5.77 -24.54 -9.56
N ALA A 317 -4.52 -24.43 -9.12
CA ALA A 317 -4.18 -24.58 -7.71
C ALA A 317 -5.05 -23.62 -6.89
N ASP A 318 -5.76 -24.18 -5.91
CA ASP A 318 -6.77 -23.45 -5.15
C ASP A 318 -6.09 -22.34 -4.35
N ASP A 319 -6.31 -21.08 -4.76
CA ASP A 319 -5.81 -19.88 -4.06
C ASP A 319 -6.59 -19.71 -2.74
N SER A 320 -6.30 -20.60 -1.79
CA SER A 320 -6.89 -20.74 -0.45
C SER A 320 -6.47 -19.62 0.51
N TRP A 321 -6.60 -18.38 0.04
CA TRP A 321 -6.36 -17.15 0.79
C TRP A 321 -7.61 -16.67 1.55
N SER A 322 -8.78 -17.27 1.26
CA SER A 322 -10.10 -16.73 1.60
C SER A 322 -10.52 -16.87 3.08
N ASN A 323 -9.75 -17.56 3.91
CA ASN A 323 -10.16 -17.90 5.29
C ASN A 323 -9.21 -17.40 6.41
N THR A 324 -8.23 -16.54 6.10
CA THR A 324 -7.60 -15.75 7.16
C THR A 324 -8.60 -14.69 7.63
N VAL A 325 -9.20 -14.91 8.80
CA VAL A 325 -10.04 -13.90 9.46
C VAL A 325 -9.15 -12.74 9.86
N PHE A 326 -9.05 -11.74 8.98
CA PHE A 326 -8.25 -10.56 9.25
C PHE A 326 -8.79 -9.84 10.48
N GLN A 327 -7.96 -9.74 11.52
CA GLN A 327 -8.31 -9.02 12.73
C GLN A 327 -8.56 -7.56 12.38
N LYS A 328 -9.73 -7.06 12.76
CA LYS A 328 -10.11 -5.66 12.56
C LYS A 328 -9.10 -4.75 13.26
N GLU A 329 -8.42 -3.93 12.48
CA GLU A 329 -7.42 -2.98 12.96
C GLU A 329 -8.13 -1.86 13.73
N ASP A 330 -7.65 -1.54 14.93
CA ASP A 330 -8.06 -0.35 15.68
C ASP A 330 -7.19 0.87 15.33
N ASN A 331 -7.34 1.98 16.07
CA ASN A 331 -6.51 3.17 15.82
C ASN A 331 -5.08 3.03 16.35
N GLU A 332 -4.84 2.16 17.33
CA GLU A 332 -3.54 1.93 17.94
C GLU A 332 -2.71 1.01 17.04
N MET A 333 -3.27 -0.12 16.60
CA MET A 333 -2.69 -1.00 15.59
C MET A 333 -2.32 -0.24 14.30
N LEU A 334 -3.23 0.63 13.82
CA LEU A 334 -2.96 1.49 12.66
C LEU A 334 -1.81 2.46 12.92
N ARG A 335 -1.72 3.04 14.12
CA ARG A 335 -0.63 3.95 14.50
C ARG A 335 0.70 3.22 14.57
N GLU A 336 0.75 2.02 15.13
CA GLU A 336 1.94 1.16 15.11
C GLU A 336 2.35 0.83 13.66
N ARG A 337 1.41 0.50 12.78
CA ARG A 337 1.68 0.33 11.34
C ARG A 337 2.22 1.61 10.68
N THR A 338 1.78 2.79 11.10
CA THR A 338 2.34 4.06 10.56
C THR A 338 3.81 4.30 10.97
N LYS A 339 4.29 3.71 12.08
CA LYS A 339 5.70 3.80 12.48
C LYS A 339 6.64 3.08 11.49
N LYS A 340 6.18 2.02 10.83
CA LYS A 340 6.95 1.31 9.80
C LYS A 340 7.41 2.19 8.62
N LEU A 341 6.78 3.35 8.45
CA LEU A 341 7.24 4.37 7.51
C LEU A 341 8.68 4.82 7.79
N PHE A 342 9.09 4.91 9.05
CA PHE A 342 10.43 5.41 9.41
C PHE A 342 11.52 4.39 9.09
N ASP A 343 11.22 3.09 9.18
CA ASP A 343 12.10 2.01 8.71
C ASP A 343 12.28 2.10 7.19
N LEU A 344 11.19 2.33 6.45
CA LEU A 344 11.23 2.56 5.00
C LEU A 344 12.03 3.82 4.63
N LEU A 345 11.95 4.88 5.44
CA LEU A 345 12.72 6.12 5.26
C LEU A 345 14.20 5.92 5.58
N ALA A 346 14.52 5.13 6.62
CA ALA A 346 15.89 4.76 6.98
C ALA A 346 16.56 3.94 5.86
N ALA A 347 15.81 3.03 5.25
CA ALA A 347 16.27 2.13 4.19
C ALA A 347 16.34 2.78 2.79
N THR A 348 15.73 3.94 2.56
CA THR A 348 15.80 4.62 1.24
C THR A 348 16.87 5.71 1.16
N GLU A 349 17.46 5.82 -0.01
CA GLU A 349 18.39 6.88 -0.41
C GLU A 349 17.65 8.17 -0.81
N SER A 350 16.39 8.04 -1.23
CA SER A 350 15.57 9.15 -1.72
C SER A 350 15.31 10.17 -0.61
N ARG A 351 15.50 11.46 -0.92
CA ARG A 351 15.28 12.60 -0.01
C ARG A 351 13.98 13.32 -0.27
N SER A 352 13.35 13.09 -1.41
CA SER A 352 12.09 13.73 -1.81
C SER A 352 11.07 12.66 -2.21
N ILE A 353 10.07 12.42 -1.35
CA ILE A 353 9.21 11.23 -1.43
C ILE A 353 7.74 11.64 -1.35
N CYS A 354 6.91 11.14 -2.27
CA CYS A 354 5.47 11.34 -2.24
C CYS A 354 4.74 10.08 -1.73
N LEU A 355 3.94 10.21 -0.68
CA LEU A 355 3.02 9.19 -0.19
C LEU A 355 1.64 9.40 -0.81
N VAL A 356 1.17 8.44 -1.60
CA VAL A 356 -0.19 8.41 -2.17
C VAL A 356 -1.00 7.33 -1.44
N GLY A 357 -1.90 7.77 -0.56
CA GLY A 357 -2.57 6.87 0.39
C GLY A 357 -3.99 7.28 0.76
N HIS A 358 -4.39 6.89 1.96
CA HIS A 358 -5.79 6.96 2.41
C HIS A 358 -5.98 7.83 3.64
N LYS A 359 -7.25 8.16 3.94
CA LYS A 359 -7.63 9.15 4.95
C LYS A 359 -7.31 8.68 6.36
N GLY A 360 -7.58 7.42 6.69
CA GLY A 360 -7.28 6.86 8.00
C GLY A 360 -5.78 6.80 8.25
N TYR A 361 -5.05 6.15 7.34
CA TYR A 361 -3.59 6.01 7.42
C TYR A 361 -2.86 7.36 7.55
N LEU A 362 -3.07 8.29 6.61
CA LEU A 362 -2.34 9.57 6.60
C LEU A 362 -2.66 10.41 7.85
N ARG A 363 -3.89 10.33 8.38
CA ARG A 363 -4.29 11.04 9.60
C ARG A 363 -3.62 10.47 10.85
N GLU A 364 -3.54 9.15 11.00
CA GLU A 364 -2.85 8.56 12.17
C GLU A 364 -1.32 8.71 12.08
N LEU A 365 -0.76 8.78 10.87
CA LEU A 365 0.64 9.17 10.65
C LEU A 365 0.90 10.61 11.13
N GLU A 366 0.06 11.58 10.72
CA GLU A 366 0.17 12.97 11.18
C GLU A 366 -0.01 13.10 12.70
N ARG A 367 -1.05 12.46 13.26
CA ARG A 367 -1.41 12.60 14.69
C ARG A 367 -0.55 11.79 15.65
N GLY A 368 0.00 10.68 15.18
CA GLY A 368 0.91 9.81 15.94
C GLY A 368 2.37 10.22 15.69
N PRO A 369 3.11 9.53 14.80
CA PRO A 369 4.54 9.74 14.63
C PRO A 369 5.01 11.17 14.31
N LEU A 370 4.19 12.00 13.67
CA LEU A 370 4.57 13.39 13.34
C LEU A 370 4.13 14.43 14.40
N GLY A 371 3.41 14.03 15.47
CA GLY A 371 3.06 14.92 16.59
C GLY A 371 2.02 16.02 16.30
N HIS A 372 1.36 15.98 15.13
CA HIS A 372 0.29 16.90 14.75
C HIS A 372 -1.07 16.38 15.23
N SER A 373 -1.25 16.30 16.56
CA SER A 373 -2.47 15.77 17.20
C SER A 373 -3.78 16.44 16.77
N ASP A 374 -3.69 17.70 16.35
CA ASP A 374 -4.75 18.56 15.84
C ASP A 374 -4.98 18.47 14.32
N ALA A 375 -4.23 17.63 13.59
CA ALA A 375 -4.27 17.56 12.14
C ALA A 375 -5.68 17.36 11.56
N GLU A 376 -6.04 18.24 10.62
CA GLU A 376 -7.32 18.25 9.91
C GLU A 376 -7.47 17.05 8.98
N LEU A 377 -8.72 16.66 8.72
CA LEU A 377 -9.03 15.56 7.80
C LEU A 377 -8.63 15.90 6.36
N PHE A 378 -7.84 15.03 5.73
CA PHE A 378 -7.49 15.17 4.31
C PHE A 378 -8.71 15.26 3.39
N GLN A 379 -8.76 16.30 2.56
CA GLN A 379 -9.67 16.36 1.40
C GLN A 379 -9.18 15.43 0.28
N ASN A 380 -10.04 15.11 -0.68
CA ASN A 380 -9.69 14.24 -1.80
C ASN A 380 -8.62 14.91 -2.68
N CYS A 381 -7.50 14.21 -2.91
CA CYS A 381 -6.32 14.74 -3.59
C CYS A 381 -5.80 16.08 -3.00
N GLU A 382 -5.96 16.30 -1.69
CA GLU A 382 -5.22 17.35 -0.99
C GLU A 382 -3.73 17.02 -0.97
N VAL A 383 -2.87 18.00 -1.29
CA VAL A 383 -1.41 17.90 -1.21
C VAL A 383 -0.93 18.61 0.05
N ARG A 384 -0.31 17.88 0.97
CA ARG A 384 0.43 18.47 2.12
C ARG A 384 1.92 18.20 1.97
N VAL A 385 2.75 19.11 2.47
CA VAL A 385 4.21 18.93 2.43
C VAL A 385 4.80 19.09 3.81
N TYR A 386 5.70 18.18 4.15
CA TYR A 386 6.42 18.11 5.41
C TYR A 386 7.93 18.11 5.15
N ARG A 387 8.66 18.92 5.92
CA ARG A 387 10.11 18.78 6.11
C ARG A 387 10.31 17.89 7.33
N LEU A 388 11.04 16.80 7.15
CA LEU A 388 11.25 15.78 8.16
C LEU A 388 12.75 15.61 8.40
N LEU A 389 13.20 15.76 9.65
CA LEU A 389 14.56 15.44 10.06
C LEU A 389 14.53 14.19 10.93
N LEU A 390 15.25 13.15 10.50
CA LEU A 390 15.41 11.89 11.23
C LEU A 390 16.83 11.79 11.79
N ASN A 391 16.94 11.71 13.12
CA ASN A 391 18.20 11.44 13.80
C ASN A 391 18.17 10.01 14.31
N PHE A 392 19.01 9.14 13.73
CA PHE A 392 19.21 7.78 14.21
C PHE A 392 20.19 7.83 15.36
N VAL A 393 19.72 7.44 16.55
CA VAL A 393 20.62 7.27 17.69
C VAL A 393 21.38 5.97 17.43
N LYS A 394 22.69 6.06 17.18
CA LYS A 394 23.55 4.87 17.32
C LYS A 394 23.34 4.37 18.75
N ASN A 395 22.79 3.18 18.90
CA ASN A 395 22.80 2.48 20.17
C ASN A 395 24.26 2.40 20.62
N GLY A 396 24.62 3.21 21.62
CA GLY A 396 25.89 3.07 22.28
C GLY A 396 25.96 1.65 22.82
N ALA A 397 27.08 0.96 22.60
CA ALA A 397 27.34 -0.25 23.35
C ALA A 397 27.15 0.09 24.84
N PRO A 398 26.39 -0.71 25.61
CA PRO A 398 26.12 -0.40 27.01
C PRO A 398 27.45 -0.23 27.72
N ASP A 399 27.67 0.95 28.28
CA ASP A 399 28.95 1.29 28.92
C ASP A 399 29.19 0.27 30.05
N VAL A 400 30.37 -0.34 30.03
CA VAL A 400 30.57 -1.67 30.62
C VAL A 400 30.46 -1.61 32.15
N GLY A 401 29.30 -1.98 32.71
CA GLY A 401 29.12 -1.94 34.16
C GLY A 401 27.76 -2.31 34.76
N VAL A 402 26.70 -2.53 33.98
CA VAL A 402 25.37 -2.87 34.54
C VAL A 402 24.79 -4.12 33.86
N GLU A 403 24.76 -5.23 34.59
CA GLU A 403 23.99 -6.43 34.21
C GLU A 403 22.48 -6.12 34.25
N MET A 404 21.90 -5.82 33.09
CA MET A 404 20.45 -5.70 32.92
C MET A 404 19.93 -6.92 32.17
N SER A 405 19.18 -7.78 32.87
CA SER A 405 18.63 -9.01 32.32
C SER A 405 17.49 -8.75 31.33
N GLY A 406 17.69 -9.15 30.07
CA GLY A 406 16.61 -9.69 29.22
C GLY A 406 15.59 -8.71 28.64
N LYS A 407 16.00 -7.54 28.12
CA LYS A 407 15.16 -6.73 27.21
C LYS A 407 15.96 -6.28 25.99
N GLY A 408 15.36 -6.42 24.80
CA GLY A 408 15.96 -6.04 23.51
C GLY A 408 16.39 -4.58 23.45
N LEU A 409 17.38 -4.30 22.62
CA LEU A 409 18.23 -3.11 22.70
C LEU A 409 17.69 -1.97 21.81
N GLN A 410 16.40 -1.65 21.96
CA GLN A 410 15.61 -0.80 21.05
C GLN A 410 16.36 0.41 20.47
N SER A 411 16.56 0.39 19.15
CA SER A 411 17.08 1.54 18.40
C SER A 411 16.17 2.78 18.51
N GLY A 412 16.73 3.92 18.91
CA GLY A 412 15.98 5.18 19.04
C GLY A 412 16.00 6.01 17.75
N VAL A 413 14.84 6.48 17.29
CA VAL A 413 14.75 7.51 16.23
C VAL A 413 14.07 8.75 16.78
N ASN A 414 14.80 9.87 16.74
CA ASN A 414 14.23 11.18 17.02
C ASN A 414 13.66 11.77 15.72
N ILE A 415 12.39 12.16 15.77
CA ILE A 415 11.61 12.62 14.64
C ILE A 415 11.26 14.10 14.85
N PHE A 416 11.58 14.91 13.84
CA PHE A 416 11.20 16.32 13.78
C PHE A 416 10.43 16.55 12.50
N ALA A 417 9.17 17.00 12.60
CA ALA A 417 8.31 17.24 11.46
C ALA A 417 7.81 18.70 11.45
N GLU A 418 8.07 19.39 10.34
CA GLU A 418 7.57 20.73 10.06
C GLU A 418 6.62 20.68 8.85
N ARG A 419 5.35 21.06 9.05
CA ARG A 419 4.40 21.21 7.95
C ARG A 419 4.72 22.50 7.19
N ILE A 420 5.17 22.38 5.94
CA ILE A 420 5.53 23.51 5.07
C ILE A 420 4.27 24.21 4.52
N THR A 421 3.21 23.46 4.23
CA THR A 421 1.95 24.02 3.71
C THR A 421 1.01 24.42 4.84
N SER A 422 0.55 25.68 4.86
CA SER A 422 -0.62 26.02 5.68
C SER A 422 -1.86 25.26 5.18
N SER A 423 -2.83 24.99 6.07
CA SER A 423 -4.20 24.74 5.59
C SER A 423 -4.68 25.98 4.80
N ARG A 424 -5.53 25.73 3.80
CA ARG A 424 -6.22 26.77 3.01
C ARG A 424 -7.62 27.00 3.56
#